data_AF-A0A1M6YKJ7-F1
#
_entry.id   AF-A0A1M6YKJ7-F1
#
_cell.length_a   1.000
_cell.length_b   1.000
_cell.length_c   1.000
_cell.angle_alpha   90.00
_cell.angle_beta   90.00
_cell.angle_gamma   90.00
#
_symmetry.space_group_name_H-M   'P 1'
#
loop_
_entity.id
_entity.type
_entity.pdbx_description
1 polymer ?
#
loop_
_entity_poly.entity_id
_entity_poly.type
_entity_poly.pdbx_seq_one_letter_code
_entity_poly.pdbx_strand_id
1 'polypeptide(L)'
;MPSKAEFYRQMAEQVSTQLVGSWKEWTAFLTTAARLYKYPFHEQMMIYAQRPDATACAEYDLWNEKMGRYVRRGSKGIALVDDSGDKLRLRYVFDISDTGTREHSRTPWLWQLEEQHIGPVSAMLEQNYGVAGDNLAQQLTDVAGKLASEYWDDHQRDFRYIVDGSFLAEYDDYNIEVQFKSAATVSIAYALMSRCGLDTEQYFQHEDFMPIFDFNTPATVGALGAAVSQINQQVLRQIGVTIQIYEREQLAERSVTHGEQPDLHDERRLSDSRPEADRTAGEAPGQVRQDAESVPEGTPAPDLQSAAADREAVPAPHRDRRDSAEPSGADDAPAGERRGRDGAAESQRPDALGGPDEHLQSTGRGDSDGGAYSQLSFFLSEAEQIRIIDEAENVKTSSAFSLGALA
;
A
#
# COMPACT_ATOMS: atom_id res chain seq x y z
N MET A 1 -8.74 32.77 -0.18
CA MET A 1 -8.71 31.49 0.56
C MET A 1 -7.59 30.66 -0.03
N PRO A 2 -6.86 29.86 0.78
CA PRO A 2 -5.81 29.00 0.26
C PRO A 2 -6.38 28.00 -0.76
N SER A 3 -5.57 27.61 -1.74
CA SER A 3 -5.95 26.51 -2.64
C SER A 3 -6.09 25.20 -1.86
N LYS A 4 -6.80 24.21 -2.43
CA LYS A 4 -6.93 22.88 -1.80
C LYS A 4 -5.56 22.24 -1.56
N ALA A 5 -4.60 22.51 -2.45
CA ALA A 5 -3.23 22.04 -2.33
C ALA A 5 -2.49 22.75 -1.18
N GLU A 6 -2.58 24.08 -1.08
CA GLU A 6 -2.04 24.86 0.06
C GLU A 6 -2.63 24.45 1.41
N PHE A 7 -3.92 24.09 1.47
CA PHE A 7 -4.55 23.59 2.69
C PHE A 7 -3.89 22.29 3.17
N TYR A 8 -3.73 21.31 2.27
CA TYR A 8 -3.02 20.06 2.62
C TYR A 8 -1.53 20.30 2.86
N ARG A 9 -0.94 21.33 2.24
CA ARG A 9 0.44 21.77 2.48
C ARG A 9 0.61 22.21 3.95
N GLN A 10 -0.27 23.11 4.42
CA GLN A 10 -0.28 23.57 5.82
C GLN A 10 -0.59 22.44 6.81
N MET A 11 -1.44 21.48 6.42
CA MET A 11 -1.74 20.31 7.25
C MET A 11 -0.50 19.43 7.46
N ALA A 12 0.34 19.23 6.43
CA ALA A 12 1.59 18.49 6.54
C ALA A 12 2.58 19.17 7.51
N GLU A 13 2.78 20.49 7.39
CA GLU A 13 3.60 21.30 8.32
C GLU A 13 3.11 21.20 9.78
N GLN A 14 1.79 21.29 9.98
CA GLN A 14 1.21 21.20 11.31
C GLN A 14 1.38 19.81 11.92
N VAL A 15 1.11 18.75 11.14
CA VAL A 15 1.20 17.36 11.60
C VAL A 15 2.64 17.00 11.96
N SER A 16 3.64 17.39 11.15
CA SER A 16 5.04 17.06 11.44
C SER A 16 5.46 17.55 12.84
N THR A 17 5.08 18.77 13.21
CA THR A 17 5.40 19.33 14.53
C THR A 17 4.59 18.70 15.66
N GLN A 18 3.36 18.26 15.39
CA GLN A 18 2.50 17.58 16.38
C GLN A 18 2.98 16.15 16.70
N LEU A 19 3.51 15.42 15.69
CA LEU A 19 3.93 14.03 15.81
C LEU A 19 4.97 13.80 16.91
N VAL A 20 6.03 14.61 16.94
CA VAL A 20 7.08 14.58 17.97
C VAL A 20 6.70 15.32 19.25
N GLY A 21 5.53 15.98 19.29
CA GLY A 21 5.03 16.70 20.46
C GLY A 21 4.61 15.78 21.62
N SER A 22 4.44 14.48 21.39
CA SER A 22 4.35 13.47 22.45
C SER A 22 4.66 12.06 21.94
N TRP A 23 5.19 11.20 22.81
CA TRP A 23 5.40 9.78 22.51
C TRP A 23 4.12 9.06 22.06
N LYS A 24 2.93 9.49 22.54
CA LYS A 24 1.64 8.90 22.19
C LYS A 24 1.24 9.16 20.74
N GLU A 25 1.41 10.40 20.28
CA GLU A 25 1.17 10.75 18.88
C GLU A 25 2.19 10.07 17.97
N TRP A 26 3.46 10.03 18.38
CA TRP A 26 4.50 9.34 17.63
C TRP A 26 4.23 7.84 17.48
N THR A 27 3.92 7.13 18.56
CA THR A 27 3.63 5.69 18.53
C THR A 27 2.32 5.34 17.81
N ALA A 28 1.30 6.20 17.90
CA ALA A 28 0.08 6.07 17.10
C ALA A 28 0.35 6.24 15.59
N PHE A 29 1.22 7.19 15.23
CA PHE A 29 1.72 7.34 13.87
C PHE A 29 2.53 6.12 13.42
N LEU A 30 3.52 5.66 14.20
CA LEU A 30 4.34 4.50 13.88
C LEU A 30 3.48 3.25 13.65
N THR A 31 2.47 3.02 14.48
CA THR A 31 1.49 1.92 14.31
C THR A 31 0.74 2.01 12.97
N THR A 32 0.44 3.21 12.50
CA THR A 32 -0.22 3.45 11.21
C THR A 32 0.77 3.30 10.03
N ALA A 33 1.95 3.89 10.15
CA ALA A 33 3.04 3.79 9.19
C ALA A 33 3.49 2.35 8.98
N ALA A 34 3.55 1.54 10.03
CA ALA A 34 3.97 0.15 9.96
C ALA A 34 2.96 -0.76 9.23
N ARG A 35 1.65 -0.45 9.25
CA ARG A 35 0.66 -1.08 8.35
C ARG A 35 0.88 -0.66 6.90
N LEU A 36 1.23 0.61 6.69
CA LEU A 36 1.41 1.26 5.39
C LEU A 36 2.88 1.36 4.96
N TYR A 37 3.70 0.38 5.37
CA TYR A 37 5.17 0.33 5.19
C TYR A 37 5.67 0.34 3.73
N LYS A 38 4.78 0.41 2.74
CA LYS A 38 5.11 0.52 1.31
C LYS A 38 5.02 1.96 0.78
N TYR A 39 4.52 2.89 1.60
CA TYR A 39 4.45 4.32 1.34
C TYR A 39 5.67 5.03 1.97
N PRO A 40 6.19 6.11 1.36
CA PRO A 40 7.22 6.94 1.99
C PRO A 40 6.66 7.74 3.18
N PHE A 41 7.56 8.24 4.04
CA PHE A 41 7.22 8.94 5.28
C PHE A 41 6.15 10.03 5.12
N HIS A 42 6.30 10.93 4.14
CA HIS A 42 5.36 12.03 3.94
C HIS A 42 3.95 11.56 3.55
N GLU A 43 3.82 10.48 2.76
CA GLU A 43 2.52 9.89 2.45
C GLU A 43 1.94 9.13 3.66
N GLN A 44 2.77 8.43 4.44
CA GLN A 44 2.35 7.78 5.70
C GLN A 44 1.81 8.82 6.70
N MET A 45 2.50 9.95 6.87
CA MET A 45 2.08 11.07 7.72
C MET A 45 0.75 11.66 7.24
N MET A 46 0.61 11.89 5.92
CA MET A 46 -0.64 12.39 5.33
C MET A 46 -1.81 11.41 5.47
N ILE A 47 -1.56 10.11 5.44
CA ILE A 47 -2.58 9.08 5.71
C ILE A 47 -2.95 9.10 7.20
N TYR A 48 -1.98 9.08 8.11
CA TYR A 48 -2.22 9.16 9.57
C TYR A 48 -3.09 10.37 9.94
N ALA A 49 -2.72 11.56 9.45
CA ALA A 49 -3.41 12.82 9.73
C ALA A 49 -4.89 12.85 9.30
N GLN A 50 -5.26 12.07 8.29
CA GLN A 50 -6.62 12.05 7.72
C GLN A 50 -7.42 10.81 8.13
N ARG A 51 -6.72 9.69 8.41
CA ARG A 51 -7.30 8.36 8.61
C ARG A 51 -6.32 7.43 9.36
N PRO A 52 -6.16 7.58 10.68
CA PRO A 52 -5.25 6.75 11.48
C PRO A 52 -5.72 5.29 11.64
N ASP A 53 -6.96 4.96 11.24
CA ASP A 53 -7.49 3.60 11.14
C ASP A 53 -7.14 2.88 9.82
N ALA A 54 -6.48 3.56 8.86
CA ALA A 54 -6.20 2.98 7.55
C ALA A 54 -5.34 1.70 7.62
N THR A 55 -5.69 0.71 6.80
CA THR A 55 -5.10 -0.64 6.81
C THR A 55 -4.47 -1.03 5.49
N ALA A 56 -5.07 -0.61 4.37
CA ALA A 56 -4.54 -0.85 3.04
C ALA A 56 -5.08 0.23 2.09
N CYS A 57 -4.24 1.23 1.79
CA CYS A 57 -4.58 2.30 0.86
C CYS A 57 -4.11 2.01 -0.57
N ALA A 58 -4.89 2.46 -1.55
CA ALA A 58 -4.47 2.53 -2.95
C ALA A 58 -5.30 3.56 -3.74
N GLU A 59 -4.81 3.96 -4.91
CA GLU A 59 -5.52 4.84 -5.84
C GLU A 59 -6.76 4.18 -6.45
N TYR A 60 -7.70 4.99 -6.95
CA TYR A 60 -8.96 4.53 -7.54
C TYR A 60 -8.73 3.50 -8.67
N ASP A 61 -7.79 3.77 -9.57
CA ASP A 61 -7.52 2.91 -10.74
C ASP A 61 -6.89 1.58 -10.33
N LEU A 62 -6.02 1.55 -9.31
CA LEU A 62 -5.50 0.29 -8.78
C LEU A 62 -6.63 -0.59 -8.22
N TRP A 63 -7.56 0.01 -7.46
CA TRP A 63 -8.71 -0.70 -6.93
C TRP A 63 -9.62 -1.23 -8.05
N ASN A 64 -9.97 -0.39 -9.02
CA ASN A 64 -10.91 -0.72 -10.08
C ASN A 64 -10.32 -1.69 -11.12
N GLU A 65 -9.13 -1.42 -11.63
CA GLU A 65 -8.53 -2.16 -12.75
C GLU A 65 -7.72 -3.38 -12.33
N LYS A 66 -6.90 -3.27 -11.27
CA LYS A 66 -5.97 -4.35 -10.86
C LYS A 66 -6.57 -5.27 -9.80
N MET A 67 -7.39 -4.72 -8.92
CA MET A 67 -8.06 -5.47 -7.85
C MET A 67 -9.52 -5.81 -8.17
N GLY A 68 -10.12 -5.24 -9.23
CA GLY A 68 -11.50 -5.51 -9.61
C GLY A 68 -12.56 -5.07 -8.58
N ARG A 69 -12.21 -4.15 -7.68
CA ARG A 69 -13.05 -3.61 -6.60
C ARG A 69 -13.50 -2.20 -6.95
N TYR A 70 -14.69 -1.77 -6.53
CA TYR A 70 -15.11 -0.37 -6.76
C TYR A 70 -15.03 0.44 -5.47
N VAL A 71 -14.55 1.68 -5.55
CA VAL A 71 -14.70 2.64 -4.45
C VAL A 71 -16.18 2.99 -4.30
N ARG A 72 -16.72 2.92 -3.08
CA ARG A 72 -18.14 3.18 -2.80
C ARG A 72 -18.48 4.66 -3.04
N ARG A 73 -19.69 4.91 -3.55
CA ARG A 73 -20.16 6.28 -3.80
C ARG A 73 -20.22 7.05 -2.47
N GLY A 74 -19.52 8.18 -2.41
CA GLY A 74 -19.46 9.03 -1.21
C GLY A 74 -18.26 8.79 -0.30
N SER A 75 -17.41 7.77 -0.57
CA SER A 75 -16.14 7.60 0.14
C SER A 75 -15.23 8.81 -0.05
N LYS A 76 -14.65 9.31 1.05
CA LYS A 76 -13.75 10.45 1.06
C LYS A 76 -12.32 9.97 0.80
N GLY A 77 -11.75 10.32 -0.34
CA GLY A 77 -10.35 10.03 -0.64
C GLY A 77 -9.40 10.75 0.32
N ILE A 78 -8.37 10.04 0.76
CA ILE A 78 -7.25 10.54 1.54
C ILE A 78 -6.34 11.29 0.57
N ALA A 79 -6.11 12.57 0.81
CA ALA A 79 -5.25 13.38 -0.05
C ALA A 79 -3.78 13.10 0.26
N LEU A 80 -3.02 12.67 -0.74
CA LEU A 80 -1.57 12.68 -0.70
C LEU A 80 -1.11 13.91 -1.47
N VAL A 81 -0.21 14.67 -0.88
CA VAL A 81 0.45 15.78 -1.58
C VAL A 81 1.51 15.15 -2.49
N ASP A 82 1.61 15.64 -3.72
CA ASP A 82 2.69 15.34 -4.65
C ASP A 82 3.32 16.67 -5.08
N ASP A 83 4.59 16.90 -4.76
CA ASP A 83 5.32 18.13 -5.12
C ASP A 83 6.57 17.87 -5.96
N SER A 84 6.68 16.66 -6.51
CA SER A 84 7.80 16.13 -7.33
C SER A 84 8.13 16.91 -8.62
N GLY A 85 7.55 18.09 -8.83
CA GLY A 85 7.83 19.02 -9.92
C GLY A 85 7.16 20.38 -9.70
N ASP A 86 7.35 21.32 -10.64
CA ASP A 86 7.04 22.76 -10.56
C ASP A 86 5.67 23.21 -10.00
N LYS A 87 4.72 22.28 -9.80
CA LYS A 87 3.37 22.57 -9.28
C LYS A 87 2.92 21.48 -8.33
N LEU A 88 2.51 21.91 -7.13
CA LEU A 88 1.86 21.10 -6.12
C LEU A 88 0.61 20.40 -6.68
N ARG A 89 0.64 19.07 -6.70
CA ARG A 89 -0.43 18.16 -7.10
C ARG A 89 -1.05 17.51 -5.88
N LEU A 90 -2.27 17.00 -6.05
CA LEU A 90 -2.96 16.18 -5.06
C LEU A 90 -3.36 14.87 -5.70
N ARG A 91 -2.92 13.77 -5.09
CA ARG A 91 -3.31 12.39 -5.42
C ARG A 91 -4.32 11.92 -4.37
N TYR A 92 -5.17 10.96 -4.72
CA TYR A 92 -6.20 10.45 -3.81
C TYR A 92 -6.13 8.94 -3.69
N VAL A 93 -5.89 8.46 -2.47
CA VAL A 93 -5.96 7.04 -2.11
C VAL A 93 -7.20 6.77 -1.27
N PHE A 94 -7.68 5.54 -1.36
CA PHE A 94 -8.85 5.02 -0.65
C PHE A 94 -8.41 3.77 0.12
N ASP A 95 -8.92 3.60 1.34
CA ASP A 95 -8.65 2.40 2.11
C ASP A 95 -9.52 1.22 1.60
N ILE A 96 -9.09 -0.02 1.82
CA ILE A 96 -9.86 -1.21 1.45
C ILE A 96 -11.29 -1.19 2.00
N SER A 97 -11.53 -0.62 3.18
CA SER A 97 -12.86 -0.46 3.78
C SER A 97 -13.80 0.47 2.98
N ASP A 98 -13.25 1.36 2.16
CA ASP A 98 -14.00 2.21 1.21
C ASP A 98 -14.47 1.45 -0.02
N THR A 99 -14.03 0.20 -0.22
CA THR A 99 -14.26 -0.56 -1.45
C THR A 99 -15.36 -1.63 -1.32
N GLY A 100 -16.17 -1.77 -2.37
CA GLY A 100 -17.08 -2.91 -2.57
C GLY A 100 -16.50 -3.96 -3.52
N THR A 101 -16.97 -5.20 -3.38
CA THR A 101 -16.57 -6.34 -4.21
C THR A 101 -17.49 -6.56 -5.42
N ARG A 102 -16.93 -7.21 -6.44
CA ARG A 102 -17.54 -7.78 -7.64
C ARG A 102 -17.15 -9.27 -7.69
N GLU A 103 -17.74 -10.03 -8.61
CA GLU A 103 -17.50 -11.48 -8.78
C GLU A 103 -16.01 -11.87 -8.90
N HIS A 104 -15.19 -11.05 -9.58
CA HIS A 104 -13.76 -11.27 -9.75
C HIS A 104 -12.89 -10.31 -8.92
N SER A 105 -13.42 -9.72 -7.85
CA SER A 105 -12.63 -8.89 -6.94
C SER A 105 -11.55 -9.70 -6.25
N ARG A 106 -10.33 -9.18 -6.30
CA ARG A 106 -9.20 -9.64 -5.48
C ARG A 106 -9.28 -9.05 -4.07
N THR A 107 -8.70 -9.76 -3.12
CA THR A 107 -8.39 -9.26 -1.78
C THR A 107 -6.88 -9.04 -1.70
N PRO A 108 -6.38 -7.87 -1.24
CA PRO A 108 -4.95 -7.70 -1.01
C PRO A 108 -4.47 -8.72 0.02
N TRP A 109 -3.35 -9.38 -0.24
CA TRP A 109 -2.70 -10.22 0.76
C TRP A 109 -1.99 -9.32 1.78
N LEU A 110 -2.56 -9.27 2.98
CA LEU A 110 -2.04 -8.56 4.14
C LEU A 110 -1.52 -9.60 5.13
N TRP A 111 -0.23 -9.93 5.02
CA TRP A 111 0.41 -10.96 5.82
C TRP A 111 0.25 -10.71 7.33
N GLN A 112 0.11 -11.79 8.10
CA GLN A 112 0.13 -11.77 9.55
C GLN A 112 1.26 -12.69 10.03
N LEU A 113 1.95 -12.26 11.09
CA LEU A 113 2.92 -13.12 11.73
C LEU A 113 2.17 -14.07 12.67
N GLU A 114 2.41 -15.36 12.52
CA GLU A 114 1.88 -16.41 13.40
C GLU A 114 3.06 -17.12 14.06
N GLU A 115 2.83 -17.90 15.12
CA GLU A 115 3.91 -18.59 15.86
C GLU A 115 4.76 -19.49 14.94
N GLN A 116 4.14 -20.19 14.00
CA GLN A 116 4.81 -21.01 12.98
C GLN A 116 5.74 -20.21 12.04
N HIS A 117 5.51 -18.89 11.89
CA HIS A 117 6.32 -18.00 11.06
C HIS A 117 7.57 -17.48 11.79
N ILE A 118 7.64 -17.59 13.12
CA ILE A 118 8.73 -17.04 13.93
C ILE A 118 10.08 -17.66 13.55
N GLY A 119 10.16 -18.99 13.42
CA GLY A 119 11.40 -19.69 13.05
C GLY A 119 11.96 -19.24 11.69
N PRO A 120 11.18 -19.34 10.59
CA PRO A 120 11.58 -18.85 9.26
C PRO A 120 11.98 -17.36 9.24
N VAL A 121 11.23 -16.50 9.94
CA VAL A 121 11.55 -15.06 10.02
C VAL A 121 12.84 -14.82 10.81
N SER A 122 13.02 -15.49 11.94
CA SER A 122 14.24 -15.41 12.77
C SER A 122 15.49 -15.82 11.98
N ALA A 123 15.42 -16.93 11.23
CA ALA A 123 16.51 -17.38 10.36
C ALA A 123 16.81 -16.40 9.23
N MET A 124 15.78 -15.77 8.64
CA MET A 124 15.96 -14.72 7.63
C MET A 124 16.64 -13.47 8.22
N LEU A 125 16.28 -13.05 9.44
CA LEU A 125 16.91 -11.91 10.10
C LEU A 125 18.39 -12.19 10.41
N GLU A 126 18.71 -13.41 10.88
CA GLU A 126 20.09 -13.83 11.10
C GLU A 126 20.88 -13.87 9.78
N GLN A 127 20.33 -14.45 8.71
CA GLN A 127 20.98 -14.54 7.41
C GLN A 127 21.24 -13.18 6.77
N ASN A 128 20.25 -12.28 6.77
CA ASN A 128 20.32 -11.00 6.05
C ASN A 128 21.05 -9.91 6.83
N TYR A 129 20.94 -9.91 8.16
CA TYR A 129 21.47 -8.84 9.01
C TYR A 129 22.60 -9.30 9.94
N GLY A 130 22.87 -10.60 10.05
CA GLY A 130 23.86 -11.13 11.00
C GLY A 130 23.40 -11.05 12.46
N VAL A 131 22.09 -10.99 12.69
CA VAL A 131 21.48 -10.80 14.01
C VAL A 131 20.83 -12.10 14.49
N ALA A 132 21.59 -12.89 15.25
CA ALA A 132 21.04 -13.97 16.06
C ALA A 132 20.42 -13.40 17.35
N GLY A 133 19.40 -14.06 17.91
CA GLY A 133 18.83 -13.67 19.20
C GLY A 133 17.84 -14.70 19.74
N ASP A 134 17.68 -14.74 21.06
CA ASP A 134 16.89 -15.76 21.77
C ASP A 134 15.38 -15.66 21.51
N ASN A 135 14.90 -14.49 21.08
CA ASN A 135 13.51 -14.24 20.75
C ASN A 135 13.39 -13.16 19.66
N LEU A 136 12.27 -13.17 18.95
CA LEU A 136 12.05 -12.28 17.82
C LEU A 136 12.03 -10.78 18.19
N ALA A 137 11.53 -10.41 19.37
CA ALA A 137 11.50 -9.00 19.79
C ALA A 137 12.94 -8.47 19.93
N GLN A 138 13.82 -9.22 20.59
CA GLN A 138 15.23 -8.85 20.71
C GLN A 138 15.89 -8.73 19.33
N GLN A 139 15.69 -9.71 18.44
CA GLN A 139 16.24 -9.65 17.07
C GLN A 139 15.74 -8.43 16.29
N LEU A 140 14.47 -8.04 16.41
CA LEU A 140 13.93 -6.85 15.73
C LEU A 140 14.55 -5.56 16.29
N THR A 141 14.81 -5.48 17.61
CA THR A 141 15.52 -4.35 18.23
C THR A 141 16.98 -4.28 17.78
N ASP A 142 17.68 -5.40 17.71
CA ASP A 142 19.09 -5.46 17.31
C ASP A 142 19.26 -5.13 15.81
N VAL A 143 18.34 -5.61 14.96
CA VAL A 143 18.26 -5.20 13.54
C VAL A 143 17.95 -3.71 13.41
N ALA A 144 17.05 -3.16 14.22
CA ALA A 144 16.76 -1.73 14.24
C ALA A 144 17.99 -0.89 14.61
N GLY A 145 18.73 -1.28 15.66
CA GLY A 145 19.94 -0.59 16.10
C GLY A 145 21.07 -0.62 15.08
N LYS A 146 21.25 -1.78 14.43
CA LYS A 146 22.20 -1.94 13.32
C LYS A 146 21.84 -1.03 12.14
N LEU A 147 20.60 -1.11 11.63
CA LEU A 147 20.19 -0.36 10.44
C LEU A 147 20.10 1.15 10.70
N ALA A 148 19.73 1.58 11.91
CA ALA A 148 19.82 2.99 12.32
C ALA A 148 21.28 3.49 12.31
N SER A 149 22.22 2.63 12.70
CA SER A 149 23.65 2.97 12.69
C SER A 149 24.20 3.08 11.27
N GLU A 150 23.91 2.09 10.41
CA GLU A 150 24.31 2.09 8.99
C GLU A 150 23.72 3.29 8.24
N TYR A 151 22.43 3.61 8.46
CA TYR A 151 21.80 4.78 7.84
C TYR A 151 22.46 6.09 8.28
N TRP A 152 22.80 6.25 9.56
CA TRP A 152 23.54 7.43 10.02
C TRP A 152 24.89 7.54 9.35
N ASP A 153 25.66 6.44 9.30
CA ASP A 153 27.02 6.46 8.79
C ASP A 153 27.05 6.92 7.31
N ASP A 154 26.03 6.54 6.53
CA ASP A 154 25.80 7.00 5.15
C ASP A 154 25.31 8.46 5.02
N HIS A 155 24.39 8.93 5.88
CA HIS A 155 23.66 10.20 5.71
C HIS A 155 24.07 11.35 6.66
N GLN A 156 24.99 11.11 7.60
CA GLN A 156 25.43 12.07 8.63
C GLN A 156 25.89 13.44 8.09
N ARG A 157 26.39 13.48 6.84
CA ARG A 157 26.88 14.73 6.22
C ARG A 157 25.75 15.68 5.91
N ASP A 158 24.65 15.16 5.39
CA ASP A 158 23.48 15.95 5.00
C ASP A 158 22.68 16.34 6.25
N PHE A 159 22.60 15.42 7.22
CA PHE A 159 21.92 15.66 8.49
C PHE A 159 22.47 16.87 9.27
N ARG A 160 23.78 17.15 9.18
CA ARG A 160 24.40 18.34 9.78
C ARG A 160 23.82 19.67 9.28
N TYR A 161 23.30 19.74 8.05
CA TYR A 161 22.63 20.94 7.53
C TYR A 161 21.13 20.97 7.87
N ILE A 162 20.54 19.82 8.21
CA ILE A 162 19.12 19.66 8.56
C ILE A 162 18.85 20.08 10.02
N VAL A 163 19.83 19.96 10.92
CA VAL A 163 19.67 20.32 12.34
C VAL A 163 19.61 21.83 12.60
N ASP A 164 19.97 22.69 11.65
CA ASP A 164 19.98 24.15 11.83
C ASP A 164 18.61 24.68 12.31
N GLY A 165 18.63 25.38 13.45
CA GLY A 165 17.41 25.92 14.09
C GLY A 165 16.56 24.91 14.86
N SER A 166 17.00 23.65 14.98
CA SER A 166 16.40 22.64 15.89
C SER A 166 17.09 22.60 17.26
N PHE A 167 16.56 21.82 18.20
CA PHE A 167 17.22 21.57 19.48
C PHE A 167 18.56 20.82 19.33
N LEU A 168 18.75 20.07 18.24
CA LEU A 168 20.01 19.40 17.91
C LEU A 168 21.13 20.38 17.48
N ALA A 169 20.80 21.64 17.14
CA ALA A 169 21.79 22.62 16.65
C ALA A 169 22.85 23.03 17.70
N GLU A 170 22.55 22.84 19.00
CA GLU A 170 23.49 23.15 20.09
C GLU A 170 24.39 21.95 20.47
N TYR A 171 24.15 20.78 19.88
CA TYR A 171 24.90 19.56 20.18
C TYR A 171 26.15 19.45 19.29
N ASP A 172 27.19 18.81 19.81
CA ASP A 172 28.32 18.38 18.98
C ASP A 172 27.95 17.16 18.11
N ASP A 173 28.73 16.90 17.07
CA ASP A 173 28.53 15.80 16.11
C ASP A 173 28.24 14.44 16.79
N TYR A 174 28.92 14.16 17.90
CA TYR A 174 28.78 12.90 18.63
C TYR A 174 27.45 12.82 19.37
N ASN A 175 27.01 13.90 20.02
CA ASN A 175 25.71 13.94 20.67
C ASN A 175 24.56 13.91 19.64
N ILE A 176 24.71 14.55 18.48
CA ILE A 176 23.73 14.44 17.38
C ILE A 176 23.65 12.98 16.88
N GLU A 177 24.78 12.32 16.67
CA GLU A 177 24.84 10.89 16.31
C GLU A 177 24.11 10.02 17.33
N VAL A 178 24.38 10.21 18.63
CA VAL A 178 23.75 9.44 19.71
C VAL A 178 22.23 9.64 19.72
N GLN A 179 21.74 10.88 19.58
CA GLN A 179 20.29 11.13 19.53
C GLN A 179 19.64 10.54 18.29
N PHE A 180 20.26 10.67 17.12
CA PHE A 180 19.73 10.06 15.89
C PHE A 180 19.67 8.55 16.00
N LYS A 181 20.78 7.89 16.36
CA LYS A 181 20.82 6.44 16.49
C LYS A 181 19.80 5.96 17.54
N SER A 182 19.65 6.67 18.67
CA SER A 182 18.66 6.33 19.69
C SER A 182 17.20 6.49 19.21
N ALA A 183 16.83 7.68 18.69
CA ALA A 183 15.49 7.99 18.20
C ALA A 183 15.07 7.10 17.03
N ALA A 184 15.97 6.83 16.09
CA ALA A 184 15.72 5.94 14.97
C ALA A 184 15.55 4.49 15.44
N THR A 185 16.44 3.97 16.29
CA THR A 185 16.38 2.59 16.80
C THR A 185 15.05 2.29 17.47
N VAL A 186 14.62 3.12 18.45
CA VAL A 186 13.36 2.89 19.17
C VAL A 186 12.15 2.97 18.23
N SER A 187 12.16 3.91 17.28
CA SER A 187 11.05 4.11 16.34
C SER A 187 10.95 2.99 15.30
N ILE A 188 12.08 2.47 14.81
CA ILE A 188 12.13 1.31 13.92
C ILE A 188 11.66 0.06 14.68
N ALA A 189 12.27 -0.24 15.83
CA ALA A 189 11.92 -1.41 16.63
C ALA A 189 10.42 -1.44 16.98
N TYR A 190 9.86 -0.31 17.43
CA TYR A 190 8.43 -0.19 17.72
C TYR A 190 7.55 -0.49 16.50
N ALA A 191 7.86 0.10 15.34
CA ALA A 191 7.10 -0.12 14.11
C ALA A 191 7.19 -1.58 13.63
N LEU A 192 8.38 -2.19 13.69
CA LEU A 192 8.57 -3.61 13.37
C LEU A 192 7.73 -4.51 14.28
N MET A 193 7.81 -4.31 15.60
CA MET A 193 7.05 -5.10 16.57
C MET A 193 5.54 -4.93 16.41
N SER A 194 5.06 -3.68 16.27
CA SER A 194 3.66 -3.34 16.04
C SER A 194 3.10 -4.04 14.79
N ARG A 195 3.84 -4.03 13.67
CA ARG A 195 3.39 -4.71 12.44
C ARG A 195 3.51 -6.23 12.49
N CYS A 196 4.42 -6.76 13.28
CA CYS A 196 4.54 -8.18 13.58
C CYS A 196 3.50 -8.67 14.62
N GLY A 197 2.65 -7.80 15.16
CA GLY A 197 1.60 -8.18 16.12
C GLY A 197 2.13 -8.49 17.53
N LEU A 198 3.34 -8.06 17.85
CA LEU A 198 3.91 -8.16 19.20
C LEU A 198 3.31 -7.05 20.09
N ASP A 199 3.12 -7.36 21.37
CA ASP A 199 2.58 -6.40 22.35
C ASP A 199 3.64 -5.35 22.73
N THR A 200 3.58 -4.20 22.06
CA THR A 200 4.56 -3.12 22.26
C THR A 200 4.57 -2.55 23.69
N GLU A 201 3.48 -2.67 24.46
CA GLU A 201 3.44 -2.14 25.84
C GLU A 201 4.34 -2.95 26.80
N GLN A 202 4.71 -4.18 26.42
CA GLN A 202 5.65 -5.02 27.18
C GLN A 202 7.13 -4.65 26.94
N TYR A 203 7.43 -4.02 25.80
CA TYR A 203 8.82 -3.78 25.35
C TYR A 203 9.25 -2.32 25.40
N PHE A 204 8.31 -1.36 25.33
CA PHE A 204 8.61 0.07 25.27
C PHE A 204 7.93 0.84 26.40
N GLN A 205 8.69 1.70 27.06
CA GLN A 205 8.22 2.69 28.02
C GLN A 205 8.25 4.09 27.41
N HIS A 206 7.66 5.07 28.11
CA HIS A 206 7.60 6.44 27.57
C HIS A 206 8.97 7.13 27.55
N GLU A 207 9.87 6.71 28.45
CA GLU A 207 11.24 7.18 28.58
C GLU A 207 12.09 6.84 27.35
N ASP A 208 11.85 5.69 26.71
CA ASP A 208 12.61 5.22 25.54
C ASP A 208 12.43 6.16 24.33
N PHE A 209 11.31 6.89 24.29
CA PHE A 209 10.99 7.86 23.25
C PHE A 209 11.46 9.29 23.55
N MET A 210 12.12 9.55 24.68
CA MET A 210 12.64 10.90 24.98
C MET A 210 13.52 11.51 23.88
N PRO A 211 14.38 10.76 23.15
CA PRO A 211 15.17 11.30 22.05
C PRO A 211 14.37 11.95 20.92
N ILE A 212 13.09 11.60 20.70
CA ILE A 212 12.30 12.17 19.58
C ILE A 212 12.02 13.66 19.77
N PHE A 213 12.04 14.16 21.01
CA PHE A 213 11.72 15.56 21.32
C PHE A 213 12.78 16.54 20.80
N ASP A 214 14.02 16.09 20.58
CA ASP A 214 15.08 16.93 20.01
C ASP A 214 14.86 17.17 18.49
N PHE A 215 14.07 16.32 17.84
CA PHE A 215 13.68 16.42 16.42
C PHE A 215 12.51 17.39 16.25
N ASN A 216 12.62 18.59 16.83
CA ASN A 216 11.50 19.52 17.04
C ASN A 216 11.12 20.40 15.83
N THR A 217 11.86 20.36 14.73
CA THR A 217 11.55 21.12 13.51
C THR A 217 11.00 20.20 12.43
N PRO A 218 10.19 20.70 11.48
CA PRO A 218 9.79 19.88 10.34
C PRO A 218 10.97 19.16 9.68
N ALA A 219 12.12 19.85 9.51
CA ALA A 219 13.31 19.31 8.86
C ALA A 219 13.88 18.09 9.60
N THR A 220 14.03 18.17 10.91
CA THR A 220 14.52 17.04 11.72
C THR A 220 13.50 15.91 11.81
N VAL A 221 12.19 16.21 11.96
CA VAL A 221 11.11 15.21 11.88
C VAL A 221 11.13 14.48 10.53
N GLY A 222 11.31 15.22 9.43
CA GLY A 222 11.36 14.69 8.07
C GLY A 222 12.51 13.71 7.87
N ALA A 223 13.71 14.06 8.34
CA ALA A 223 14.89 13.22 8.23
C ALA A 223 14.79 11.95 9.10
N LEU A 224 14.37 12.06 10.37
CA LEU A 224 14.12 10.91 11.24
C LEU A 224 13.03 10.00 10.67
N GLY A 225 11.91 10.60 10.26
CA GLY A 225 10.77 9.90 9.67
C GLY A 225 11.13 9.15 8.39
N ALA A 226 11.91 9.78 7.49
CA ALA A 226 12.39 9.14 6.27
C ALA A 226 13.25 7.90 6.57
N ALA A 227 14.22 8.01 7.48
CA ALA A 227 15.06 6.89 7.91
C ALA A 227 14.23 5.74 8.47
N VAL A 228 13.33 6.05 9.41
CA VAL A 228 12.44 5.08 10.06
C VAL A 228 11.54 4.39 9.02
N SER A 229 10.90 5.14 8.12
CA SER A 229 10.03 4.57 7.08
C SER A 229 10.79 3.71 6.06
N GLN A 230 11.99 4.13 5.64
CA GLN A 230 12.82 3.39 4.68
C GLN A 230 13.30 2.05 5.26
N ILE A 231 13.83 2.07 6.48
CA ILE A 231 14.33 0.86 7.16
C ILE A 231 13.17 -0.11 7.44
N ASN A 232 12.05 0.39 7.97
CA ASN A 232 10.84 -0.41 8.17
C ASN A 232 10.34 -1.01 6.84
N GLN A 233 10.35 -0.23 5.75
CA GLN A 233 9.96 -0.73 4.44
C GLN A 233 10.83 -1.92 3.99
N GLN A 234 12.14 -1.83 4.16
CA GLN A 234 13.09 -2.89 3.80
C GLN A 234 12.79 -4.17 4.58
N VAL A 235 12.78 -4.09 5.92
CA VAL A 235 12.63 -5.26 6.80
C VAL A 235 11.22 -5.88 6.66
N LEU A 236 10.15 -5.08 6.70
CA LEU A 236 8.77 -5.56 6.59
C LEU A 236 8.42 -6.14 5.21
N ARG A 237 9.13 -5.73 4.14
CA ARG A 237 9.04 -6.41 2.83
C ARG A 237 9.67 -7.81 2.89
N GLN A 238 10.85 -7.96 3.49
CA GLN A 238 11.51 -9.25 3.62
C GLN A 238 10.75 -10.22 4.53
N ILE A 239 10.25 -9.75 5.69
CA ILE A 239 9.37 -10.52 6.57
C ILE A 239 8.14 -11.01 5.80
N GLY A 240 7.47 -10.10 5.08
CA GLY A 240 6.32 -10.46 4.24
C GLY A 240 6.65 -11.50 3.17
N VAL A 241 7.78 -11.39 2.47
CA VAL A 241 8.20 -12.40 1.48
C VAL A 241 8.49 -13.75 2.13
N THR A 242 9.14 -13.77 3.29
CA THR A 242 9.48 -14.99 4.04
C THR A 242 8.23 -15.75 4.47
N ILE A 243 7.23 -15.04 5.02
CA ILE A 243 5.92 -15.60 5.36
C ILE A 243 5.24 -16.18 4.11
N GLN A 244 5.27 -15.46 2.99
CA GLN A 244 4.64 -15.90 1.74
C GLN A 244 5.25 -17.19 1.19
N ILE A 245 6.58 -17.33 1.28
CA ILE A 245 7.30 -18.53 0.84
C ILE A 245 6.92 -19.71 1.74
N TYR A 246 7.00 -19.53 3.06
CA TYR A 246 6.65 -20.57 4.03
C TYR A 246 5.20 -21.05 3.90
N GLU A 247 4.22 -20.13 3.82
CA GLU A 247 2.80 -20.48 3.60
C GLU A 247 2.61 -21.31 2.33
N ARG A 248 3.34 -20.96 1.25
CA ARG A 248 3.25 -21.65 -0.04
C ARG A 248 3.89 -23.04 -0.01
N GLU A 249 5.03 -23.20 0.67
CA GLU A 249 5.71 -24.48 0.86
C GLU A 249 4.84 -25.42 1.70
N GLN A 250 4.29 -24.95 2.82
CA GLN A 250 3.36 -25.72 3.66
C GLN A 250 2.10 -26.17 2.92
N LEU A 251 1.54 -25.34 2.03
CA LEU A 251 0.42 -25.74 1.18
C LEU A 251 0.82 -26.81 0.14
N ALA A 252 2.03 -26.72 -0.42
CA ALA A 252 2.55 -27.73 -1.35
C ALA A 252 2.77 -29.08 -0.65
N GLU A 253 3.42 -29.10 0.51
CA GLU A 253 3.66 -30.31 1.33
C GLU A 253 2.35 -31.02 1.69
N ARG A 254 1.32 -30.26 2.10
CA ARG A 254 -0.03 -30.79 2.39
C ARG A 254 -0.70 -31.37 1.15
N SER A 255 -0.50 -30.77 -0.03
CA SER A 255 -1.07 -31.28 -1.28
C SER A 255 -0.42 -32.59 -1.73
N VAL A 256 0.90 -32.75 -1.51
CA VAL A 256 1.63 -33.99 -1.80
C VAL A 256 1.21 -35.10 -0.83
N THR A 257 1.17 -34.83 0.47
CA THR A 257 0.73 -35.84 1.47
C THR A 257 -0.74 -36.23 1.37
N HIS A 258 -1.62 -35.36 0.85
CA HIS A 258 -3.01 -35.73 0.55
C HIS A 258 -3.16 -36.49 -0.79
N GLY A 259 -2.20 -36.35 -1.71
CA GLY A 259 -2.12 -37.11 -2.95
C GLY A 259 -1.68 -38.57 -2.76
N GLU A 260 -1.15 -38.93 -1.59
CA GLU A 260 -0.77 -40.31 -1.23
C GLU A 260 -1.86 -41.06 -0.42
N GLN A 261 -3.13 -40.68 -0.54
CA GLN A 261 -4.21 -41.62 -0.20
C GLN A 261 -4.27 -42.71 -1.29
N PRO A 262 -4.14 -44.01 -0.95
CA PRO A 262 -4.23 -45.07 -1.94
C PRO A 262 -5.64 -45.10 -2.54
N ASP A 263 -5.73 -45.20 -3.88
CA ASP A 263 -6.99 -45.22 -4.63
C ASP A 263 -8.01 -46.18 -4.01
N LEU A 264 -9.03 -45.61 -3.36
CA LEU A 264 -10.11 -46.39 -2.76
C LEU A 264 -11.08 -46.87 -3.84
N HIS A 265 -10.84 -48.11 -4.28
CA HIS A 265 -11.74 -49.01 -5.01
C HIS A 265 -12.09 -48.63 -6.46
N ASP A 266 -11.28 -49.15 -7.38
CA ASP A 266 -11.65 -49.39 -8.79
C ASP A 266 -12.63 -50.60 -8.92
N GLU A 267 -13.65 -50.67 -8.06
CA GLU A 267 -14.64 -51.75 -7.98
C GLU A 267 -16.05 -51.30 -8.39
N ARG A 268 -16.17 -50.67 -9.56
CA ARG A 268 -17.45 -50.72 -10.30
C ARG A 268 -17.33 -50.67 -11.82
N ARG A 269 -16.56 -51.62 -12.39
CA ARG A 269 -16.77 -52.05 -13.77
C ARG A 269 -18.20 -52.56 -13.94
N LEU A 270 -19.08 -51.71 -14.46
CA LEU A 270 -20.37 -52.13 -15.00
C LEU A 270 -20.10 -52.92 -16.30
N SER A 271 -20.40 -54.21 -16.28
CA SER A 271 -20.27 -55.07 -17.46
C SER A 271 -21.29 -54.66 -18.53
N ASP A 272 -20.80 -54.25 -19.70
CA ASP A 272 -21.63 -53.98 -20.87
C ASP A 272 -22.50 -55.19 -21.22
N SER A 273 -23.81 -55.04 -21.05
CA SER A 273 -24.80 -56.05 -21.44
C SER A 273 -25.39 -55.71 -22.80
N ARG A 274 -24.66 -56.09 -23.85
CA ARG A 274 -25.14 -56.09 -25.24
C ARG A 274 -26.14 -57.23 -25.47
N PRO A 275 -27.27 -56.97 -26.13
CA PRO A 275 -27.95 -57.99 -26.94
C PRO A 275 -27.98 -57.60 -28.42
N GLU A 276 -27.85 -58.60 -29.30
CA GLU A 276 -28.10 -58.44 -30.74
C GLU A 276 -29.60 -58.60 -31.06
N ALA A 277 -29.97 -58.24 -32.30
CA ALA A 277 -31.32 -58.37 -32.86
C ALA A 277 -31.77 -59.86 -32.92
N ASP A 278 -33.05 -60.21 -33.06
CA ASP A 278 -33.89 -59.90 -34.23
C ASP A 278 -35.38 -60.35 -34.05
N ARG A 279 -36.28 -59.76 -34.86
CA ARG A 279 -37.63 -60.23 -35.31
C ARG A 279 -38.93 -60.11 -34.46
N THR A 280 -39.70 -59.08 -34.85
CA THR A 280 -41.09 -59.11 -35.38
C THR A 280 -42.35 -59.31 -34.51
N ALA A 281 -43.23 -58.30 -34.65
CA ALA A 281 -44.70 -58.34 -34.87
C ALA A 281 -45.68 -58.43 -33.68
N GLY A 282 -46.72 -57.59 -33.70
CA GLY A 282 -47.95 -57.76 -32.89
C GLY A 282 -48.56 -56.47 -32.31
N GLU A 283 -49.45 -55.85 -33.09
CA GLU A 283 -50.57 -54.92 -32.81
C GLU A 283 -50.96 -54.48 -31.36
N ALA A 284 -51.58 -53.29 -31.28
CA ALA A 284 -52.34 -52.75 -30.13
C ALA A 284 -53.86 -52.65 -30.52
N PRO A 285 -54.80 -52.04 -29.74
CA PRO A 285 -54.83 -51.62 -28.32
C PRO A 285 -56.14 -52.00 -27.56
N GLY A 286 -56.28 -51.59 -26.28
CA GLY A 286 -57.56 -51.46 -25.54
C GLY A 286 -57.51 -51.98 -24.10
N GLN A 287 -58.40 -51.65 -23.15
CA GLN A 287 -59.31 -50.53 -22.87
C GLN A 287 -60.03 -50.84 -21.52
N VAL A 288 -60.29 -49.82 -20.67
CA VAL A 288 -61.40 -49.72 -19.67
C VAL A 288 -61.39 -50.52 -18.34
N ARG A 289 -61.35 -49.75 -17.22
CA ARG A 289 -62.10 -49.75 -15.90
C ARG A 289 -62.50 -51.11 -15.24
N GLN A 290 -62.77 -51.25 -13.94
CA GLN A 290 -63.52 -50.45 -12.93
C GLN A 290 -63.05 -50.84 -11.49
N ASP A 291 -63.31 -50.13 -10.37
CA ASP A 291 -63.70 -48.74 -10.05
C ASP A 291 -63.27 -48.45 -8.57
N ALA A 292 -64.09 -47.84 -7.68
CA ALA A 292 -63.69 -47.35 -6.34
C ALA A 292 -64.55 -47.87 -5.16
N GLU A 293 -64.06 -47.67 -3.92
CA GLU A 293 -64.87 -47.67 -2.68
C GLU A 293 -64.55 -46.39 -1.85
N SER A 294 -65.48 -45.93 -1.00
CA SER A 294 -65.72 -44.49 -0.82
C SER A 294 -65.99 -44.01 0.61
N VAL A 295 -65.73 -42.70 0.85
CA VAL A 295 -66.24 -41.80 1.95
C VAL A 295 -65.86 -42.15 3.42
N PRO A 296 -65.98 -41.22 4.42
CA PRO A 296 -66.75 -39.96 4.45
C PRO A 296 -66.06 -38.64 4.85
N GLU A 297 -66.77 -37.55 4.51
CA GLU A 297 -66.51 -36.14 4.79
C GLU A 297 -66.89 -35.70 6.22
N GLY A 298 -66.42 -34.52 6.64
CA GLY A 298 -66.84 -33.80 7.86
C GLY A 298 -66.49 -32.30 7.82
N THR A 299 -67.46 -31.48 7.43
CA THR A 299 -67.49 -29.99 7.27
C THR A 299 -67.34 -29.19 8.59
N PRO A 300 -67.30 -27.82 8.63
CA PRO A 300 -67.28 -26.78 7.56
C PRO A 300 -66.26 -25.61 7.74
N ALA A 301 -66.24 -24.65 6.79
CA ALA A 301 -65.56 -23.33 6.87
C ALA A 301 -66.45 -22.25 7.56
N PRO A 302 -65.96 -21.00 7.85
CA PRO A 302 -65.91 -19.96 6.80
C PRO A 302 -64.88 -18.79 6.94
N ASP A 303 -64.60 -18.16 5.79
CA ASP A 303 -64.50 -16.71 5.49
C ASP A 303 -63.57 -15.64 6.15
N LEU A 304 -62.88 -14.94 5.23
CA LEU A 304 -62.67 -13.48 5.07
C LEU A 304 -61.72 -12.65 5.99
N GLN A 305 -60.66 -12.14 5.33
CA GLN A 305 -60.15 -10.74 5.28
C GLN A 305 -60.11 -9.92 6.60
N SER A 306 -58.99 -9.24 6.94
CA SER A 306 -58.57 -8.00 6.27
C SER A 306 -57.17 -7.51 6.70
N ALA A 307 -56.63 -6.49 6.02
CA ALA A 307 -55.29 -5.93 6.21
C ALA A 307 -55.26 -4.55 6.93
N ALA A 308 -54.05 -4.17 7.39
CA ALA A 308 -53.56 -2.80 7.56
C ALA A 308 -52.04 -2.86 7.18
N ALA A 309 -51.47 -2.01 6.33
CA ALA A 309 -51.19 -0.58 6.51
C ALA A 309 -50.32 -0.34 7.77
N ASP A 310 -49.13 0.26 7.70
CA ASP A 310 -48.85 1.51 6.98
C ASP A 310 -47.73 1.49 5.93
N ARG A 311 -47.89 2.37 4.94
CA ARG A 311 -46.81 2.94 4.11
C ARG A 311 -46.80 4.44 4.37
N GLU A 312 -45.67 5.01 4.75
CA GLU A 312 -45.49 6.46 4.71
C GLU A 312 -44.42 6.83 3.69
N ALA A 313 -44.81 7.57 2.66
CA ALA A 313 -43.93 8.15 1.65
C ALA A 313 -44.15 9.67 1.69
N VAL A 314 -43.10 10.41 2.01
CA VAL A 314 -43.15 11.88 2.13
C VAL A 314 -42.72 12.54 0.80
N PRO A 315 -43.36 13.65 0.35
CA PRO A 315 -43.26 14.09 -1.03
C PRO A 315 -42.12 15.11 -1.27
N ALA A 316 -41.67 15.19 -2.52
CA ALA A 316 -40.83 16.29 -3.00
C ALA A 316 -41.69 17.55 -3.30
N PRO A 317 -41.25 18.76 -2.90
CA PRO A 317 -41.89 20.00 -3.32
C PRO A 317 -41.50 20.39 -4.76
N HIS A 318 -42.42 21.08 -5.43
CA HIS A 318 -42.38 21.39 -6.86
C HIS A 318 -41.73 22.75 -7.17
N ARG A 319 -41.23 22.88 -8.41
CA ARG A 319 -40.62 24.03 -9.09
C ARG A 319 -41.04 25.43 -8.64
N ASP A 320 -40.09 26.37 -8.79
CA ASP A 320 -40.37 27.65 -9.46
C ASP A 320 -39.32 27.93 -10.56
N ARG A 321 -39.66 28.75 -11.56
CA ARG A 321 -38.96 28.86 -12.86
C ARG A 321 -39.04 30.29 -13.44
N ARG A 322 -37.89 30.86 -13.84
CA ARG A 322 -37.71 31.88 -14.90
C ARG A 322 -36.37 31.57 -15.60
N ASP A 323 -36.27 31.38 -16.92
CA ASP A 323 -36.49 32.34 -18.03
C ASP A 323 -35.50 33.53 -17.94
N SER A 324 -34.61 33.83 -18.91
CA SER A 324 -34.30 33.26 -20.25
C SER A 324 -32.78 33.48 -20.55
N ALA A 325 -32.15 33.27 -21.72
CA ALA A 325 -32.56 32.97 -23.11
C ALA A 325 -31.41 32.32 -23.91
N GLU A 326 -31.67 31.91 -25.16
CA GLU A 326 -30.65 31.70 -26.22
C GLU A 326 -30.38 33.01 -27.00
N PRO A 327 -29.38 33.04 -27.91
CA PRO A 327 -29.77 32.93 -29.32
C PRO A 327 -28.87 32.03 -30.20
N SER A 328 -29.42 31.73 -31.39
CA SER A 328 -28.88 30.89 -32.46
C SER A 328 -28.00 31.65 -33.49
N GLY A 329 -27.26 30.92 -34.33
CA GLY A 329 -26.47 31.40 -35.47
C GLY A 329 -25.12 30.65 -35.57
N ALA A 330 -24.92 29.57 -36.33
CA ALA A 330 -25.10 29.30 -37.77
C ALA A 330 -23.81 29.48 -38.60
N ASP A 331 -23.54 28.44 -39.40
CA ASP A 331 -22.81 28.36 -40.67
C ASP A 331 -21.26 28.33 -40.79
N ASP A 332 -20.88 27.34 -41.62
CA ASP A 332 -19.78 27.24 -42.58
C ASP A 332 -18.31 26.91 -42.23
N ALA A 333 -17.81 25.95 -43.02
CA ALA A 333 -16.41 25.57 -43.24
C ALA A 333 -15.80 26.50 -44.35
N PRO A 334 -14.49 26.42 -44.78
CA PRO A 334 -13.79 25.17 -45.13
C PRO A 334 -12.26 25.10 -44.91
N ALA A 335 -11.74 23.90 -45.19
CA ALA A 335 -10.42 23.52 -45.73
C ALA A 335 -9.19 24.47 -45.62
N GLY A 336 -8.08 23.92 -45.11
CA GLY A 336 -6.72 24.45 -45.29
C GLY A 336 -5.66 23.35 -45.24
N GLU A 337 -5.11 22.97 -46.39
CA GLU A 337 -4.09 21.92 -46.53
C GLU A 337 -2.66 22.39 -46.15
N ARG A 338 -1.85 21.48 -45.59
CA ARG A 338 -0.36 21.34 -45.68
C ARG A 338 0.03 20.16 -44.77
N ARG A 339 0.52 18.98 -45.18
CA ARG A 339 1.41 18.51 -46.28
C ARG A 339 2.90 18.77 -46.04
N GLY A 340 3.66 17.65 -45.98
CA GLY A 340 5.06 17.51 -45.55
C GLY A 340 5.08 16.61 -44.29
N ARG A 341 5.34 15.29 -44.33
CA ARG A 341 6.19 14.43 -45.17
C ARG A 341 7.69 14.79 -45.09
N ASP A 342 8.41 14.02 -44.28
CA ASP A 342 9.59 13.16 -44.57
C ASP A 342 9.99 12.53 -43.20
N GLY A 343 10.56 11.32 -43.04
CA GLY A 343 10.97 10.27 -43.98
C GLY A 343 12.22 9.53 -43.44
N ALA A 344 12.22 8.18 -43.44
CA ALA A 344 13.33 7.27 -43.06
C ALA A 344 13.67 7.12 -41.54
N ALA A 345 14.11 5.96 -41.01
CA ALA A 345 14.21 4.60 -41.57
C ALA A 345 14.10 3.51 -40.48
N GLU A 346 13.65 2.30 -40.87
CA GLU A 346 13.73 1.08 -40.06
C GLU A 346 15.05 0.32 -40.28
N SER A 347 15.45 -0.51 -39.33
CA SER A 347 16.34 -1.66 -39.58
C SER A 347 16.01 -2.82 -38.64
N GLN A 348 15.82 -4.03 -39.17
CA GLN A 348 15.38 -5.21 -38.42
C GLN A 348 16.50 -6.26 -38.24
N ARG A 349 16.54 -6.88 -37.05
CA ARG A 349 16.80 -8.33 -36.82
C ARG A 349 18.23 -8.90 -37.11
N PRO A 350 18.61 -10.12 -36.62
CA PRO A 350 17.75 -11.27 -36.29
C PRO A 350 18.02 -12.05 -34.97
N ASP A 351 17.14 -13.03 -34.75
CA ASP A 351 17.10 -14.01 -33.67
C ASP A 351 18.19 -15.11 -33.75
N ALA A 352 18.52 -15.72 -32.61
CA ALA A 352 19.16 -17.04 -32.51
C ALA A 352 18.71 -17.78 -31.23
N LEU A 353 18.60 -19.11 -31.28
CA LEU A 353 18.03 -19.98 -30.24
C LEU A 353 19.10 -20.84 -29.53
N GLY A 354 18.91 -21.13 -28.24
CA GLY A 354 19.59 -22.24 -27.53
C GLY A 354 19.82 -21.99 -26.03
N GLY A 355 19.28 -22.85 -25.17
CA GLY A 355 19.68 -22.99 -23.75
C GLY A 355 20.24 -24.40 -23.48
N PRO A 356 20.25 -24.92 -22.23
CA PRO A 356 19.98 -24.29 -20.94
C PRO A 356 21.20 -24.35 -19.96
N ASP A 357 20.92 -24.12 -18.68
CA ASP A 357 21.69 -24.45 -17.46
C ASP A 357 22.72 -23.45 -16.83
N GLU A 358 22.38 -23.14 -15.58
CA GLU A 358 23.21 -22.98 -14.37
C GLU A 358 24.02 -21.71 -14.03
N HIS A 359 23.93 -21.41 -12.71
CA HIS A 359 24.74 -20.55 -11.84
C HIS A 359 24.63 -19.00 -11.86
N LEU A 360 23.94 -18.53 -10.81
CA LEU A 360 24.19 -17.33 -10.00
C LEU A 360 25.55 -16.62 -10.20
N GLN A 361 25.53 -15.36 -10.67
CA GLN A 361 26.37 -14.25 -10.19
C GLN A 361 25.64 -12.90 -10.34
N SER A 362 26.22 -11.82 -9.79
CA SER A 362 25.52 -10.66 -9.25
C SER A 362 25.33 -9.45 -10.19
N THR A 363 24.39 -8.57 -9.78
CA THR A 363 24.35 -7.12 -10.05
C THR A 363 24.50 -6.64 -11.51
N GLY A 364 23.37 -6.42 -12.19
CA GLY A 364 23.33 -5.73 -13.48
C GLY A 364 21.93 -5.34 -13.95
N ARG A 365 21.55 -4.07 -13.69
CA ARG A 365 20.65 -3.20 -14.49
C ARG A 365 19.55 -3.89 -15.32
N GLY A 366 18.30 -3.83 -14.84
CA GLY A 366 17.09 -4.08 -15.62
C GLY A 366 16.07 -2.97 -15.43
N ASP A 367 15.48 -2.48 -16.53
CA ASP A 367 14.54 -1.35 -16.51
C ASP A 367 13.23 -1.69 -15.77
N SER A 368 12.79 -0.75 -14.93
CA SER A 368 11.41 -0.67 -14.47
C SER A 368 10.85 0.71 -14.80
N ASP A 369 10.33 0.86 -16.00
CA ASP A 369 9.54 2.03 -16.40
C ASP A 369 8.33 2.22 -15.45
N GLY A 370 8.22 3.40 -14.84
CA GLY A 370 7.09 3.79 -13.99
C GLY A 370 7.42 3.91 -12.49
N GLY A 371 8.31 4.84 -12.14
CA GLY A 371 8.73 5.05 -10.75
C GLY A 371 9.37 6.41 -10.43
N ALA A 372 8.89 7.49 -11.05
CA ALA A 372 9.35 8.84 -10.71
C ALA A 372 8.75 9.30 -9.36
N TYR A 373 9.43 8.99 -8.27
CA TYR A 373 9.13 9.45 -6.92
C TYR A 373 10.26 10.37 -6.42
N SER A 374 10.32 11.59 -6.99
CA SER A 374 11.24 12.63 -6.54
C SER A 374 10.62 13.38 -5.35
N GLN A 375 11.16 13.10 -4.16
CA GLN A 375 11.06 13.85 -2.88
C GLN A 375 10.08 15.04 -2.79
N LEU A 376 9.19 14.98 -1.79
CA LEU A 376 8.35 16.13 -1.43
C LEU A 376 9.06 17.18 -0.56
N SER A 377 9.25 18.35 -1.17
CA SER A 377 9.81 19.60 -0.69
C SER A 377 8.93 20.35 0.32
N PHE A 378 8.71 19.70 1.47
CA PHE A 378 8.92 20.40 2.74
C PHE A 378 10.39 20.37 3.18
N PHE A 379 11.14 19.40 2.65
CA PHE A 379 12.56 19.22 2.85
C PHE A 379 13.24 19.19 1.49
N LEU A 380 14.29 19.98 1.34
CA LEU A 380 15.05 20.12 0.09
C LEU A 380 15.36 18.73 -0.50
N SER A 381 15.22 18.56 -1.82
CA SER A 381 15.67 17.32 -2.45
C SER A 381 17.19 17.17 -2.28
N GLU A 382 17.70 15.94 -2.29
CA GLU A 382 19.14 15.65 -2.11
C GLU A 382 19.99 16.44 -3.12
N ALA A 383 19.53 16.53 -4.37
CA ALA A 383 20.16 17.32 -5.42
C ALA A 383 20.08 18.85 -5.20
N GLU A 384 19.08 19.36 -4.48
CA GLU A 384 18.96 20.78 -4.12
C GLU A 384 19.77 21.12 -2.87
N GLN A 385 19.91 20.19 -1.91
CA GLN A 385 20.84 20.31 -0.79
C GLN A 385 22.28 20.46 -1.31
N ILE A 386 22.68 19.59 -2.25
CA ILE A 386 23.99 19.65 -2.92
C ILE A 386 24.18 20.99 -3.65
N ARG A 387 23.16 21.50 -4.37
CA ARG A 387 23.24 22.81 -5.04
C ARG A 387 23.39 23.99 -4.07
N ILE A 388 22.71 23.96 -2.93
CA ILE A 388 22.82 25.02 -1.92
C ILE A 388 24.21 25.01 -1.26
N ILE A 389 24.82 23.82 -1.11
CA ILE A 389 26.21 23.67 -0.67
C ILE A 389 27.18 24.25 -1.72
N ASP A 390 27.04 23.90 -3.00
CA ASP A 390 27.83 24.48 -4.11
C ASP A 390 27.71 26.01 -4.18
N GLU A 391 26.50 26.55 -4.01
CA GLU A 391 26.27 28.00 -4.03
C GLU A 391 26.88 28.71 -2.81
N ALA A 392 26.84 28.07 -1.62
CA ALA A 392 27.51 28.55 -0.42
C ALA A 392 29.05 28.52 -0.50
N GLU A 393 29.64 27.53 -1.19
CA GLU A 393 31.08 27.53 -1.51
C GLU A 393 31.44 28.64 -2.51
N ASN A 394 30.58 28.91 -3.49
CA ASN A 394 30.82 29.94 -4.50
C ASN A 394 30.76 31.37 -3.91
N VAL A 395 29.93 31.60 -2.89
CA VAL A 395 29.90 32.87 -2.12
C VAL A 395 31.14 33.03 -1.24
N LYS A 396 31.63 31.96 -0.61
CA LYS A 396 32.88 31.98 0.19
C LYS A 396 34.11 32.23 -0.68
N THR A 397 34.20 31.59 -1.84
CA THR A 397 35.30 31.81 -2.79
C THR A 397 35.23 33.20 -3.43
N SER A 398 34.06 33.69 -3.82
CA SER A 398 33.89 35.06 -4.36
C SER A 398 34.22 36.16 -3.33
N SER A 399 33.95 35.92 -2.05
CA SER A 399 34.31 36.86 -0.96
C SER A 399 35.82 36.86 -0.66
N ALA A 400 36.52 35.73 -0.87
CA ALA A 400 37.96 35.62 -0.65
C ALA A 400 38.80 36.36 -1.72
N PHE A 401 38.25 36.62 -2.91
CA PHE A 401 38.98 37.30 -4.01
C PHE A 401 38.80 38.83 -4.08
N SER A 402 38.01 39.45 -3.19
CA SER A 402 37.73 40.90 -3.24
C SER A 402 38.57 41.78 -2.29
N LEU A 403 39.53 41.22 -1.55
CA LEU A 403 40.44 41.97 -0.65
C LEU A 403 41.88 42.11 -1.20
N GLY A 404 42.04 42.05 -2.52
CA GLY A 404 43.34 41.98 -3.20
C GLY A 404 43.67 43.11 -4.17
N ALA A 405 42.98 44.26 -4.14
CA ALA A 405 43.30 45.39 -5.03
C ALA A 405 42.83 46.76 -4.50
N LEU A 406 43.67 47.41 -3.69
CA LEU A 406 43.81 48.88 -3.64
C LEU A 406 45.20 49.21 -3.06
N ALA A 407 45.83 50.26 -3.58
CA ALA A 407 47.25 50.59 -3.41
C ALA A 407 47.55 51.53 -2.23
#